data_AF-A0A1M7BNP6-F1
#
_entry.id   AF-A0A1M7BNP6-F1
#
_cell.length_a   1.000
_cell.length_b   1.000
_cell.length_c   1.000
_cell.angle_alpha   90.00
_cell.angle_beta   90.00
_cell.angle_gamma   90.00
#
_symmetry.space_group_name_H-M   'P 1'
#
loop_
_entity.id
_entity.type
_entity.pdbx_description
1 polymer ?
#
loop_
_entity_poly.entity_id
_entity_poly.type
_entity_poly.pdbx_seq_one_letter_code
_entity_poly.pdbx_strand_id
1 'polypeptide(L)'
;MKNIKFGFFLKPLSLYEIISLSLIVFIEILIYYFKYIQIHLEIIKIMGSIVFMALWWVPISTPLSEKFRNIYFFLLWLAICTLWLTVQEDFTSSILPFLIFIFLQITRFIFKWIYKKEPIPLLITKSINHRYSKLENRKSDQNDVCYSLIIFVIAGFLSIVVFL
;
A
#
# COMPACT_ATOMS: atom_id res chain seq x y z
N MET A 1 20.02 -11.05 -22.76
CA MET A 1 19.15 -10.84 -21.58
C MET A 1 19.00 -9.35 -21.34
N LYS A 2 17.80 -8.76 -21.52
CA LYS A 2 17.55 -7.36 -21.16
C LYS A 2 17.71 -7.20 -19.65
N ASN A 3 18.56 -6.26 -19.21
CA ASN A 3 18.74 -5.91 -17.80
C ASN A 3 17.39 -5.77 -17.11
N ILE A 4 17.08 -6.69 -16.21
CA ILE A 4 15.95 -6.56 -15.30
C ILE A 4 16.38 -5.48 -14.31
N LYS A 5 16.22 -4.21 -14.69
CA LYS A 5 16.26 -3.11 -13.72
C LYS A 5 15.24 -3.50 -12.64
N PHE A 6 15.61 -3.51 -11.37
CA PHE A 6 14.78 -3.93 -10.23
C PHE A 6 13.44 -3.18 -10.07
N GLY A 7 13.07 -2.32 -11.04
CA GLY A 7 11.76 -1.71 -11.17
C GLY A 7 11.62 -0.43 -10.38
N PHE A 8 12.62 -0.11 -9.54
CA PHE A 8 12.66 1.10 -8.75
C PHE A 8 13.18 2.30 -9.54
N PHE A 9 12.62 3.47 -9.27
CA PHE A 9 13.08 4.75 -9.79
C PHE A 9 13.42 5.72 -8.66
N LEU A 10 14.45 6.53 -8.91
CA LEU A 10 14.96 7.58 -8.03
C LEU A 10 14.37 8.93 -8.45
N LYS A 11 13.04 9.07 -8.30
CA LYS A 11 12.36 10.35 -8.54
C LYS A 11 12.07 11.00 -7.20
N PRO A 12 12.30 12.31 -7.03
CA PRO A 12 11.85 12.99 -5.81
C PRO A 12 10.34 12.85 -5.65
N LEU A 13 9.90 12.71 -4.39
CA LEU A 13 8.49 12.72 -4.05
C LEU A 13 7.92 14.11 -4.32
N SER A 14 6.70 14.15 -4.85
CA SER A 14 5.94 15.39 -4.93
C SER A 14 5.59 15.90 -3.53
N LEU A 15 5.40 17.21 -3.40
CA LEU A 15 5.04 17.83 -2.12
C LEU A 15 3.80 17.18 -1.49
N TYR A 16 2.80 16.83 -2.30
CA TYR A 16 1.60 16.12 -1.84
C TYR A 16 1.91 14.72 -1.26
N GLU A 17 2.80 13.96 -1.91
CA GLU A 17 3.24 12.65 -1.40
C GLU A 17 3.99 12.80 -0.07
N ILE A 18 4.85 13.81 0.04
CA ILE A 18 5.58 14.09 1.29
C ILE A 18 4.59 14.45 2.40
N ILE A 19 3.68 15.41 2.15
CA ILE A 19 2.69 15.85 3.15
C ILE A 19 1.80 14.69 3.59
N SER A 20 1.29 13.88 2.66
CA SER A 20 0.41 12.75 2.99
C SER A 20 1.12 11.67 3.81
N LEU A 21 2.35 11.29 3.45
CA LEU A 21 3.13 10.33 4.24
C LEU A 21 3.49 10.87 5.63
N SER A 22 3.92 12.14 5.71
CA SER A 22 4.23 12.78 6.98
C SER A 22 3.01 12.89 7.90
N LEU A 23 1.82 13.13 7.33
CA LEU A 23 0.57 13.17 8.09
C LEU A 23 0.26 11.81 8.72
N ILE A 24 0.43 10.71 7.96
CA ILE A 24 0.21 9.35 8.48
C ILE A 24 1.15 9.08 9.66
N VAL A 25 2.45 9.35 9.49
CA VAL A 25 3.44 9.19 10.57
C VAL A 25 3.07 10.03 11.80
N PHE A 26 2.67 11.28 11.60
CA PHE A 26 2.26 12.16 12.71
C PHE A 26 1.04 11.61 13.47
N ILE A 27 0.04 11.09 12.75
CA ILE A 27 -1.14 10.49 13.39
C ILE A 27 -0.74 9.24 14.20
N GLU A 28 0.13 8.38 13.67
CA GLU A 28 0.60 7.21 14.42
C GLU A 28 1.36 7.59 15.70
N ILE A 29 2.21 8.62 15.64
CA ILE A 29 2.90 9.16 16.82
C ILE A 29 1.90 9.69 17.85
N LEU A 30 0.86 10.41 17.40
CA LEU A 30 -0.20 10.90 18.30
C LEU A 30 -0.97 9.76 18.96
N ILE A 31 -1.32 8.71 18.20
CA ILE A 31 -2.00 7.51 18.72
C ILE A 31 -1.11 6.85 19.78
N TYR A 32 0.18 6.66 19.49
CA TYR A 32 1.14 6.10 20.43
C TYR A 32 1.24 6.93 21.72
N TYR A 33 1.37 8.25 21.59
CA TYR A 33 1.48 9.17 22.72
C TYR A 33 0.22 9.18 23.60
N PHE A 34 -0.98 9.27 23.01
CA PHE A 34 -2.22 9.23 23.79
C PHE A 34 -2.45 7.89 24.46
N LYS A 35 -2.04 6.80 23.83
CA LYS A 35 -2.09 5.46 24.42
C LYS A 35 -1.18 5.36 25.64
N TYR A 36 0.03 5.92 25.56
CA TYR A 36 0.99 5.96 26.66
C TYR A 36 0.43 6.71 27.89
N ILE A 37 -0.30 7.81 27.69
CA ILE A 37 -0.87 8.61 28.78
C ILE A 37 -2.26 8.10 29.22
N GLN A 38 -2.83 7.11 28.52
CA GLN A 38 -4.14 6.52 28.80
C GLN A 38 -5.31 7.53 28.74
N ILE A 39 -5.20 8.55 27.89
CA ILE A 39 -6.23 9.60 27.72
C ILE A 39 -7.04 9.34 26.43
N HIS A 40 -8.36 9.59 26.49
CA HIS A 40 -9.26 9.54 25.32
C HIS A 40 -9.22 8.22 24.54
N LEU A 41 -9.26 7.08 25.25
CA LEU A 41 -9.16 5.73 24.67
C LEU A 41 -10.14 5.48 23.48
N GLU A 42 -11.34 6.05 23.51
CA GLU A 42 -12.29 5.93 22.40
C GLU A 42 -11.82 6.65 21.13
N ILE A 43 -11.25 7.86 21.27
CA ILE A 43 -10.70 8.63 20.16
C ILE A 43 -9.51 7.88 19.55
N ILE A 44 -8.64 7.29 20.40
CA ILE A 44 -7.52 6.45 19.96
C ILE A 44 -8.02 5.28 19.12
N LYS A 45 -9.08 4.59 19.56
CA LYS A 45 -9.67 3.45 18.81
C LYS A 45 -10.20 3.88 17.45
N ILE A 46 -10.90 5.01 17.38
CA ILE A 46 -11.45 5.55 16.12
C ILE A 46 -10.31 5.95 15.17
N MET A 47 -9.36 6.76 15.65
CA MET A 47 -8.20 7.19 14.86
C MET A 47 -7.38 5.98 14.38
N GLY A 48 -7.12 5.02 15.27
CA GLY A 48 -6.42 3.80 14.94
C GLY A 48 -7.14 2.98 13.86
N SER A 49 -8.46 2.86 13.94
CA SER A 49 -9.26 2.15 12.92
C SER A 49 -9.19 2.83 11.55
N ILE A 50 -9.21 4.16 11.52
CA ILE A 50 -9.08 4.95 10.27
C ILE A 50 -7.69 4.78 9.65
N VAL A 51 -6.63 4.92 10.45
CA VAL A 51 -5.25 4.75 9.98
C VAL A 51 -5.05 3.33 9.49
N PHE A 52 -5.47 2.35 10.28
CA PHE A 52 -5.44 0.95 9.88
C PHE A 52 -6.08 0.76 8.50
N MET A 53 -7.33 1.21 8.33
CA MET A 53 -8.05 1.13 7.05
C MET A 53 -7.27 1.77 5.90
N ALA A 54 -6.64 2.92 6.14
CA ALA A 54 -5.82 3.58 5.14
C ALA A 54 -4.58 2.76 4.76
N LEU A 55 -3.88 2.17 5.75
CA LEU A 55 -2.65 1.42 5.52
C LEU A 55 -2.88 0.08 4.81
N TRP A 56 -3.96 -0.62 5.14
CA TRP A 56 -4.24 -1.94 4.58
C TRP A 56 -5.05 -1.86 3.28
N TRP A 57 -6.13 -1.07 3.24
CA TRP A 57 -7.09 -1.13 2.14
C TRP A 57 -6.73 -0.27 0.94
N VAL A 58 -6.18 0.93 1.17
CA VAL A 58 -5.88 1.89 0.10
C VAL A 58 -4.84 1.33 -0.89
N PRO A 59 -3.74 0.68 -0.47
CA PRO A 59 -2.77 0.10 -1.40
C PRO A 59 -3.34 -1.00 -2.31
N ILE A 60 -4.35 -1.73 -1.84
CA ILE A 60 -5.01 -2.82 -2.58
C ILE A 60 -6.04 -2.26 -3.57
N SER A 61 -6.85 -1.30 -3.11
CA SER A 61 -8.02 -0.83 -3.84
C SER A 61 -7.74 0.33 -4.80
N THR A 62 -6.56 0.94 -4.70
CA THR A 62 -6.20 2.12 -5.49
C THR A 62 -4.88 1.96 -6.24
N PRO A 63 -4.58 2.85 -7.20
CA PRO A 63 -3.30 2.83 -7.92
C PRO A 63 -2.11 3.29 -7.08
N LEU A 64 -2.27 3.48 -5.76
CA LEU A 64 -1.20 3.83 -4.84
C LEU A 64 -0.05 2.83 -4.89
N SER A 65 -0.35 1.54 -5.14
CA SER A 65 0.65 0.49 -5.28
C SER A 65 1.68 0.73 -6.39
N GLU A 66 1.36 1.54 -7.41
CA GLU A 66 2.33 1.97 -8.43
C GLU A 66 3.45 2.84 -7.83
N LYS A 67 3.14 3.59 -6.75
CA LYS A 67 4.10 4.47 -6.07
C LYS A 67 5.16 3.71 -5.30
N PHE A 68 4.94 2.44 -4.93
CA PHE A 68 5.97 1.58 -4.35
C PHE A 68 7.15 1.27 -5.27
N ARG A 69 7.10 1.73 -6.52
CA ARG A 69 8.26 1.71 -7.42
C ARG A 69 9.20 2.90 -7.17
N ASN A 70 8.76 3.95 -6.49
CA ASN A 70 9.66 4.98 -6.01
C ASN A 70 10.37 4.47 -4.75
N ILE A 71 11.69 4.45 -4.73
CA ILE A 71 12.44 3.95 -3.57
C ILE A 71 12.18 4.79 -2.30
N TYR A 72 11.99 6.10 -2.42
CA TYR A 72 11.69 6.97 -1.29
C TYR A 72 10.29 6.68 -0.72
N PHE A 73 9.30 6.51 -1.61
CA PHE A 73 7.94 6.14 -1.19
C PHE A 73 7.92 4.76 -0.54
N PHE A 74 8.64 3.81 -1.13
CA PHE A 74 8.78 2.44 -0.61
C PHE A 74 9.36 2.43 0.80
N LEU A 75 10.48 3.13 1.03
CA LEU A 75 11.14 3.18 2.33
C LEU A 75 10.31 3.90 3.39
N LEU A 76 9.66 5.02 3.04
CA LEU A 76 8.76 5.72 3.97
C LEU A 76 7.54 4.88 4.32
N TRP A 77 6.94 4.20 3.35
CA TRP A 77 5.80 3.31 3.62
C TRP A 77 6.19 2.12 4.47
N LEU A 78 7.38 1.55 4.25
CA LEU A 78 7.93 0.49 5.09
C LEU A 78 8.11 1.00 6.54
N ALA A 79 8.64 2.22 6.72
CA ALA A 79 8.79 2.82 8.04
C ALA A 79 7.43 3.00 8.75
N ILE A 80 6.41 3.48 8.02
CA ILE A 80 5.03 3.58 8.52
C ILE A 80 4.52 2.21 8.95
N CYS A 81 4.65 1.17 8.11
CA CYS A 81 4.22 -0.17 8.48
C CYS A 81 4.94 -0.71 9.72
N THR A 82 6.24 -0.44 9.86
CA THR A 82 7.01 -0.86 11.04
C THR A 82 6.65 -0.06 12.29
N LEU A 83 6.29 1.21 12.16
CA LEU A 83 5.84 2.03 13.29
C LEU A 83 4.47 1.56 13.76
N TRP A 84 3.55 1.26 12.83
CA TRP A 84 2.24 0.69 13.13
C TRP A 84 2.31 -0.60 13.97
N LEU A 85 3.32 -1.47 13.75
CA LEU A 85 3.57 -2.67 14.56
C LEU A 85 3.75 -2.36 16.05
N THR A 86 4.26 -1.17 16.39
CA THR A 86 4.50 -0.73 17.77
C THR A 86 3.31 -0.01 18.39
N VAL A 87 2.42 0.53 17.55
CA VAL A 87 1.26 1.33 17.98
C VAL A 87 0.11 0.43 18.41
N GLN A 88 -0.18 -0.62 17.65
CA GLN A 88 -1.27 -1.56 17.94
C GLN A 88 -0.85 -2.65 18.92
N GLU A 89 -1.77 -3.00 19.81
CA GLU A 89 -1.57 -4.09 20.79
C GLU A 89 -1.86 -5.47 20.20
N ASP A 90 -2.90 -5.55 19.36
CA ASP A 90 -3.24 -6.80 18.69
C ASP A 90 -2.26 -7.05 17.53
N PHE A 91 -1.56 -8.18 17.61
CA PHE A 91 -0.60 -8.61 16.61
C PHE A 91 -1.23 -8.73 15.22
N THR A 92 -2.48 -9.18 15.15
CA THR A 92 -3.15 -9.50 13.89
C THR A 92 -3.45 -8.23 13.08
N SER A 93 -4.02 -7.22 13.72
CA SER A 93 -4.24 -5.89 13.11
C SER A 93 -2.95 -5.08 12.92
N SER A 94 -1.91 -5.34 13.71
CA SER A 94 -0.62 -4.64 13.56
C SER A 94 0.20 -5.18 12.38
N ILE A 95 0.19 -6.48 12.12
CA ILE A 95 0.99 -7.12 11.05
C ILE A 95 0.36 -7.00 9.66
N LEU A 96 -0.96 -6.82 9.57
CA LEU A 96 -1.68 -6.85 8.30
C LEU A 96 -1.18 -5.82 7.26
N PRO A 97 -0.96 -4.53 7.57
CA PRO A 97 -0.42 -3.57 6.60
C PRO A 97 0.93 -3.99 6.01
N PHE A 98 1.80 -4.56 6.85
CA PHE A 98 3.11 -5.05 6.45
C PHE A 98 2.99 -6.27 5.52
N LEU A 99 2.10 -7.22 5.84
CA LEU A 99 1.84 -8.38 4.98
C LEU A 99 1.28 -7.97 3.62
N ILE A 100 0.35 -7.01 3.57
CA ILE A 100 -0.21 -6.49 2.33
C ILE A 100 0.87 -5.80 1.51
N PHE A 101 1.73 -4.99 2.15
CA PHE A 101 2.86 -4.37 1.47
C PHE A 101 3.77 -5.42 0.83
N ILE A 102 4.15 -6.47 1.55
CA ILE A 102 4.96 -7.58 1.02
C ILE A 102 4.23 -8.30 -0.12
N PHE A 103 2.96 -8.63 0.06
CA PHE A 103 2.13 -9.28 -0.95
C PHE A 103 2.08 -8.49 -2.26
N LEU A 104 1.92 -7.16 -2.18
CA LEU A 104 1.95 -6.28 -3.35
C LEU A 104 3.31 -6.27 -4.05
N GLN A 105 4.42 -6.37 -3.31
CA GLN A 105 5.74 -6.48 -3.93
C GLN A 105 5.93 -7.84 -4.63
N ILE A 106 5.58 -8.93 -3.95
CA ILE A 106 5.69 -10.30 -4.49
C ILE A 106 4.88 -10.41 -5.79
N THR A 107 3.61 -10.00 -5.76
CA THR A 107 2.73 -10.04 -6.93
C THR A 107 3.26 -9.17 -8.07
N ARG A 108 3.79 -7.97 -7.78
CA ARG A 108 4.46 -7.13 -8.78
C ARG A 108 5.64 -7.84 -9.44
N PHE A 109 6.51 -8.47 -8.64
CA PHE A 109 7.66 -9.21 -9.16
C PHE A 109 7.24 -10.41 -10.01
N ILE A 110 6.22 -11.16 -9.58
CA ILE A 110 5.65 -12.28 -10.35
C ILE A 110 5.10 -11.78 -11.69
N PHE A 111 4.28 -10.72 -11.67
CA PHE A 111 3.72 -10.14 -12.89
C PHE A 111 4.81 -9.72 -13.87
N LYS A 112 5.83 -9.02 -13.37
CA LYS A 112 6.97 -8.59 -14.18
C LYS A 112 7.76 -9.76 -14.74
N TRP A 113 7.90 -10.84 -13.97
CA TRP A 113 8.59 -12.03 -14.43
C TRP A 113 7.87 -12.72 -15.60
N ILE A 114 6.54 -12.80 -15.51
CA ILE A 114 5.67 -13.42 -16.55
C ILE A 114 5.58 -12.52 -17.79
N TYR A 115 5.15 -11.27 -17.61
CA TYR A 115 4.80 -10.38 -18.72
C TYR A 115 5.94 -9.46 -19.18
N LYS A 116 7.12 -9.53 -18.53
CA LYS A 116 8.33 -8.72 -18.83
C LYS A 116 8.11 -7.21 -18.81
N LYS A 117 7.08 -6.74 -18.09
CA LYS A 117 6.71 -5.32 -17.92
C LYS A 117 6.12 -5.09 -16.52
N GLU A 118 6.08 -3.86 -16.04
CA GLU A 118 5.46 -3.55 -14.74
C GLU A 118 3.93 -3.51 -14.85
N PRO A 119 3.20 -3.94 -13.82
CA PRO A 119 1.74 -3.84 -13.80
C PRO A 119 1.29 -2.39 -13.65
N ILE A 120 0.17 -2.03 -14.29
CA ILE A 120 -0.53 -0.76 -14.06
C ILE A 120 -1.74 -1.05 -13.18
N PRO A 121 -1.66 -0.84 -11.85
CA PRO A 121 -2.79 -1.08 -10.97
C PRO A 121 -3.95 -0.15 -11.32
N LEU A 122 -5.16 -0.71 -11.30
CA LEU A 122 -6.41 -0.05 -11.66
C LEU A 122 -7.34 0.06 -10.46
N LEU A 123 -8.21 1.07 -10.49
CA LEU A 123 -9.35 1.15 -9.59
C LEU A 123 -10.34 0.05 -9.97
N ILE A 124 -10.71 -0.81 -9.02
CA ILE A 124 -11.66 -1.92 -9.25
C ILE A 124 -12.98 -1.44 -9.84
N THR A 125 -13.42 -0.22 -9.49
CA THR A 125 -14.67 0.38 -9.98
C THR A 125 -14.61 0.88 -11.43
N LYS A 126 -13.42 1.00 -12.04
CA LYS A 126 -13.23 1.59 -13.38
C LYS A 126 -12.73 0.56 -14.39
N SER A 127 -13.30 -0.63 -14.39
CA SER A 127 -12.87 -1.80 -15.18
C SER A 127 -12.79 -1.60 -16.71
N ILE A 128 -13.30 -0.50 -17.27
CA ILE A 128 -13.41 -0.30 -18.73
C ILE A 128 -12.56 0.87 -19.24
N ASN A 129 -12.09 1.78 -18.38
CA ASN A 129 -11.31 2.93 -18.84
C ASN A 129 -9.81 2.64 -18.74
N HIS A 130 -9.17 2.43 -19.89
CA HIS A 130 -7.71 2.28 -20.00
C HIS A 130 -6.97 3.45 -19.34
N ARG A 131 -6.45 3.24 -18.12
CA ARG A 131 -5.54 4.16 -17.45
C ARG A 131 -4.22 4.22 -18.21
N TYR A 132 -3.76 5.43 -18.51
CA TYR A 132 -2.41 5.65 -19.02
C TYR A 132 -1.43 5.79 -17.86
N SER A 133 -0.41 4.94 -17.80
CA SER A 133 0.71 5.17 -16.88
C SER A 133 1.77 6.00 -17.59
N LYS A 134 2.04 7.19 -17.03
CA LYS A 134 3.18 8.02 -17.47
C LYS A 134 4.52 7.35 -17.17
N LEU A 135 4.57 6.48 -16.15
CA LEU A 135 5.80 5.77 -15.76
C LEU A 135 6.15 4.67 -16.76
N GLU A 136 5.15 3.91 -17.21
CA GLU A 136 5.35 2.85 -18.22
C GLU A 136 5.22 3.33 -19.67
N ASN A 137 4.83 4.59 -19.87
CA ASN A 137 4.53 5.17 -21.18
C ASN A 137 3.59 4.28 -22.03
N ARG A 138 2.59 3.68 -21.38
CA ARG A 138 1.62 2.77 -22.01
C ARG A 138 0.25 2.87 -21.36
N LYS A 139 -0.77 2.49 -22.12
CA LYS A 139 -2.11 2.23 -21.58
C LYS A 139 -2.13 0.87 -20.87
N SER A 140 -2.97 0.75 -19.84
CA SER A 140 -3.29 -0.53 -19.21
C SER A 140 -3.91 -1.48 -20.22
N ASP A 141 -3.67 -2.79 -20.04
CA ASP A 141 -4.25 -3.85 -20.85
C ASP A 141 -5.05 -4.85 -20.01
N GLN A 142 -5.58 -5.89 -20.65
CA GLN A 142 -6.37 -6.92 -19.98
C GLN A 142 -5.59 -7.67 -18.89
N ASN A 143 -4.26 -7.80 -19.05
CA ASN A 143 -3.41 -8.45 -18.04
C ASN A 143 -3.30 -7.57 -16.79
N ASP A 144 -3.20 -6.25 -16.94
CA ASP A 144 -3.21 -5.30 -15.81
C ASP A 144 -4.56 -5.30 -15.06
N VAL A 145 -5.67 -5.46 -15.79
CA VAL A 145 -7.01 -5.62 -15.20
C VAL A 145 -7.09 -6.90 -14.39
N CYS A 146 -6.69 -8.03 -14.98
CA CYS A 146 -6.67 -9.33 -14.32
C CYS A 146 -5.79 -9.30 -13.06
N TYR A 147 -4.60 -8.70 -13.15
CA TYR A 147 -3.70 -8.50 -12.01
C TYR A 147 -4.37 -7.70 -10.88
N SER A 148 -5.00 -6.57 -11.20
CA SER A 148 -5.66 -5.72 -10.21
C SER A 148 -6.84 -6.44 -9.53
N LEU A 149 -7.61 -7.22 -10.30
CA LEU A 149 -8.70 -8.04 -9.77
C LEU A 149 -8.19 -9.16 -8.85
N ILE A 150 -7.15 -9.88 -9.26
CA ILE A 150 -6.55 -10.96 -8.46
C ILE A 150 -6.04 -10.41 -7.13
N ILE A 151 -5.32 -9.29 -7.16
CA ILE A 151 -4.84 -8.63 -5.93
C ILE A 151 -6.00 -8.26 -5.03
N PHE A 152 -7.05 -7.66 -5.57
CA PHE A 152 -8.20 -7.24 -4.79
C PHE A 152 -8.90 -8.43 -4.13
N VAL A 153 -9.14 -9.52 -4.87
CA VAL A 153 -9.82 -10.71 -4.36
C VAL A 153 -8.96 -11.41 -3.29
N ILE A 154 -7.68 -11.66 -3.58
CA ILE A 154 -6.80 -12.37 -2.64
C ILE A 154 -6.57 -11.53 -1.38
N ALA A 155 -6.28 -10.24 -1.53
CA ALA A 155 -6.04 -9.39 -0.38
C ALA A 155 -7.31 -9.10 0.42
N GLY A 156 -8.47 -8.98 -0.24
CA GLY A 156 -9.76 -8.91 0.43
C GLY A 156 -10.07 -10.18 1.23
N PHE A 157 -9.78 -11.35 0.68
CA PHE A 157 -9.92 -12.63 1.39
C PHE A 157 -8.96 -12.72 2.59
N LEU A 158 -7.68 -12.34 2.42
CA LEU A 158 -6.70 -12.29 3.51
C LEU A 158 -7.17 -11.40 4.65
N SER A 159 -7.76 -10.25 4.32
CA SER A 159 -8.33 -9.35 5.33
C SER A 159 -9.49 -9.98 6.09
N ILE A 160 -10.40 -10.70 5.42
CA ILE A 160 -11.50 -11.41 6.10
C ILE A 160 -10.95 -12.49 7.05
N VAL A 161 -9.96 -13.28 6.59
CA VAL A 161 -9.34 -14.34 7.41
C VAL A 161 -8.62 -13.79 8.62
N VAL A 162 -7.98 -12.63 8.50
CA VAL A 162 -7.27 -11.97 9.61
C VAL A 162 -8.24 -11.38 10.65
N PHE A 163 -9.49 -11.13 10.27
CA PHE A 163 -10.53 -10.57 11.14
C PHE A 163 -11.49 -11.61 11.74
N LEU A 164 -11.41 -12.88 11.32
CA LEU A 164 -12.17 -14.01 11.85
C LEU A 164 -11.36 -14.77 12.90
#